data_AF-A0A7J8B074-F1
#
_entry.id   AF-A0A7J8B074-F1
#
_cell.length_a   1.000
_cell.length_b   1.000
_cell.length_c   1.000
_cell.angle_alpha   90.00
_cell.angle_beta   90.00
_cell.angle_gamma   90.00
#
_symmetry.space_group_name_H-M   'P 1'
#
loop_
_entity.id
_entity.type
_entity.pdbx_description
1 polymer ?
#
loop_
_entity_poly.entity_id
_entity_poly.type
_entity_poly.pdbx_seq_one_letter_code
_entity_poly.pdbx_strand_id
1 'polypeptide(L)'
;MPPPLLLLLLLLLLGPLRAVAPGGLAGPEDPVQLDFSTEQPARKVSPAFLSFTIDASLATDPRFLTFLGSPKLRTLARGLSPAYLRFGGTKTDFLIFDPKKEPSFEERSYWQSQLNHDICKSGFIPSDVEKRLQLEWPSQEQLLLREQYFKRFKNSTYSRSSVDILYTFANCSGLDLIFGLNALLRTADLQWDSSNARLLLDYCSSRRYNISWELGNEPNSFQKKAGIFIDGLQLGEDFVKLHKLLGTSAFKNAKLYGPDIGQPRGKTVKMLSNFLEAGGEVIDSVTWHHYYLNGRTATKEDFLNPDVLDTFISPVQKIFQVVEMTRPHKKVWLGETSSAFGGGAPLLSNTFAAGFMIIGSLSYSSNWWAPLY
;
A
#
# COMPACT_ATOMS: atom_id res chain seq x y z
N MET A 1 -35.36 18.46 -1.80
CA MET A 1 -34.14 18.88 -2.52
C MET A 1 -33.38 17.62 -2.87
N PRO A 2 -33.13 17.31 -4.15
CA PRO A 2 -32.44 16.07 -4.52
C PRO A 2 -30.94 16.18 -4.20
N PRO A 3 -30.25 15.04 -3.98
CA PRO A 3 -28.87 15.02 -3.52
C PRO A 3 -27.89 15.50 -4.62
N PRO A 4 -26.72 16.03 -4.24
CA PRO A 4 -25.78 16.70 -5.16
C PRO A 4 -25.20 15.81 -6.27
N LEU A 5 -25.34 14.48 -6.16
CA LEU A 5 -24.83 13.53 -7.14
C LEU A 5 -25.67 13.43 -8.42
N LEU A 6 -26.97 13.72 -8.38
CA LEU A 6 -27.79 13.69 -9.59
C LEU A 6 -27.50 14.87 -10.53
N LEU A 7 -27.01 15.99 -9.98
CA LEU A 7 -26.68 17.18 -10.75
C LEU A 7 -25.38 17.02 -11.57
N LEU A 8 -24.43 16.22 -11.07
CA LEU A 8 -23.17 15.95 -11.76
C LEU A 8 -23.36 15.07 -13.01
N LEU A 9 -24.31 14.13 -12.97
CA LEU A 9 -24.68 13.30 -14.12
C LEU A 9 -25.43 14.08 -15.20
N LEU A 10 -26.23 15.09 -14.81
CA LEU A 10 -26.91 15.99 -15.75
C LEU A 10 -25.98 17.03 -16.39
N LEU A 11 -24.91 17.43 -15.72
CA LEU A 11 -23.90 18.36 -16.26
C LEU A 11 -22.92 17.69 -17.23
N LEU A 12 -22.80 16.36 -17.22
CA LEU A 12 -22.07 15.59 -18.23
C LEU A 12 -22.87 15.39 -19.54
N LEU A 13 -24.19 15.57 -19.50
CA LEU A 13 -25.09 15.49 -20.67
C LEU A 13 -25.28 16.83 -21.40
N LEU A 14 -24.80 17.94 -20.85
CA LEU A 14 -24.87 19.27 -21.44
C LEU A 14 -23.45 19.84 -21.58
N GLY A 15 -22.73 19.34 -22.59
CA GLY A 15 -21.47 19.94 -23.02
C GLY A 15 -21.67 21.39 -23.49
N PRO A 16 -20.65 22.26 -23.38
CA PRO A 16 -20.74 23.64 -23.83
C PRO A 16 -20.92 23.67 -25.35
N LEU A 17 -21.94 24.40 -25.82
CA LEU A 17 -22.11 24.81 -27.21
C LEU A 17 -20.85 25.56 -27.65
N ARG A 18 -19.94 24.85 -28.33
CA ARG A 18 -18.74 25.44 -28.91
C ARG A 18 -19.04 25.81 -30.37
N ALA A 19 -18.84 27.07 -30.69
CA ALA A 19 -18.94 27.60 -32.05
C ALA A 19 -18.05 26.78 -33.00
N VAL A 20 -18.65 26.30 -34.09
CA VAL A 20 -18.01 25.51 -35.13
C VAL A 20 -17.04 26.39 -35.92
N ALA A 21 -15.75 26.05 -35.86
CA ALA A 21 -14.77 26.46 -36.85
C ALA A 21 -14.76 25.41 -37.99
N PRO A 22 -14.78 25.79 -39.27
CA PRO A 22 -14.86 24.84 -40.37
C PRO A 22 -13.46 24.28 -40.69
N GLY A 23 -13.22 23.01 -40.37
CA GLY A 23 -12.00 22.32 -40.79
C GLY A 23 -11.83 20.95 -40.16
N GLY A 24 -12.22 19.90 -40.90
CA GLY A 24 -11.95 18.50 -40.58
C GLY A 24 -13.19 17.73 -40.10
N LEU A 25 -13.86 17.05 -41.03
CA LEU A 25 -14.89 16.05 -40.72
C LEU A 25 -14.23 14.91 -39.92
N ALA A 26 -14.52 14.83 -38.62
CA ALA A 26 -14.36 13.59 -37.88
C ALA A 26 -15.30 12.55 -38.52
N GLY A 27 -14.80 11.32 -38.73
CA GLY A 27 -15.58 10.22 -39.29
C GLY A 27 -16.82 9.89 -38.45
N PRO A 28 -17.77 9.09 -38.97
CA PRO A 28 -18.96 8.72 -38.24
C PRO A 28 -18.58 8.04 -36.91
N GLU A 29 -19.12 8.54 -35.81
CA GLU A 29 -19.01 7.88 -34.51
C GLU A 29 -19.69 6.50 -34.62
N ASP A 30 -18.94 5.42 -34.43
CA ASP A 30 -19.47 4.07 -34.41
C ASP A 30 -20.38 3.92 -33.16
N PRO A 31 -21.71 3.71 -33.32
CA PRO A 31 -22.60 3.62 -32.17
C PRO A 31 -22.34 2.33 -31.38
N VAL A 32 -22.09 2.47 -30.08
CA VAL A 32 -21.96 1.35 -29.14
C VAL A 32 -23.19 1.29 -28.23
N GLN A 33 -23.85 0.14 -28.18
CA GLN A 33 -24.98 -0.09 -27.26
C GLN A 33 -24.47 -0.53 -25.88
N LEU A 34 -25.02 0.04 -24.81
CA LEU A 34 -24.70 -0.30 -23.42
C LEU A 34 -25.91 -0.94 -22.74
N ASP A 35 -25.72 -2.11 -22.16
CA ASP A 35 -26.74 -2.81 -21.37
C ASP A 35 -26.46 -2.63 -19.87
N PHE A 36 -27.48 -2.17 -19.12
CA PHE A 36 -27.38 -1.90 -17.69
C PHE A 36 -28.22 -2.89 -16.90
N SER A 37 -27.60 -3.61 -15.96
CA SER A 37 -28.28 -4.48 -14.99
C SER A 37 -28.21 -3.86 -13.60
N THR A 38 -29.31 -3.28 -13.12
CA THR A 38 -29.37 -2.47 -11.88
C THR A 38 -30.25 -3.06 -10.78
N GLU A 39 -30.73 -4.29 -10.96
CA GLU A 39 -31.69 -4.95 -10.06
C GLU A 39 -31.10 -5.24 -8.66
N GLN A 40 -29.82 -5.59 -8.59
CA GLN A 40 -29.11 -5.83 -7.33
C GLN A 40 -27.63 -5.48 -7.44
N PRO A 41 -26.99 -4.99 -6.36
CA PRO A 41 -25.55 -4.78 -6.35
C PRO A 41 -24.82 -6.10 -6.54
N ALA A 42 -23.96 -6.20 -7.55
CA ALA A 42 -23.11 -7.38 -7.73
C ALA A 42 -22.21 -7.60 -6.50
N ARG A 43 -21.66 -6.49 -5.97
CA ARG A 43 -20.72 -6.46 -4.84
C ARG A 43 -20.84 -5.17 -4.04
N LYS A 44 -20.39 -5.22 -2.78
CA LYS A 44 -20.23 -4.03 -1.92
C LYS A 44 -18.75 -3.90 -1.52
N VAL A 45 -18.12 -2.81 -1.95
CA VAL A 45 -16.74 -2.50 -1.60
C VAL A 45 -16.65 -1.66 -0.32
N SER A 46 -15.43 -1.56 0.24
CA SER A 46 -15.14 -0.68 1.37
C SER A 46 -15.32 0.80 0.97
N PRO A 47 -15.73 1.71 1.88
CA PRO A 47 -15.57 3.14 1.65
C PRO A 47 -14.11 3.53 1.34
N ALA A 48 -13.15 2.80 1.93
CA ALA A 48 -11.72 2.92 1.67
C ALA A 48 -11.25 1.98 0.52
N PHE A 49 -12.05 1.84 -0.53
CA PHE A 49 -11.73 0.95 -1.65
C PHE A 49 -10.50 1.39 -2.43
N LEU A 50 -10.36 2.69 -2.67
CA LEU A 50 -9.16 3.29 -3.26
C LEU A 50 -8.28 3.79 -2.11
N SER A 51 -7.29 2.98 -1.78
CA SER A 51 -6.29 3.29 -0.75
C SER A 51 -4.90 3.38 -1.38
N PHE A 52 -3.87 3.67 -0.58
CA PHE A 52 -2.52 3.86 -1.11
C PHE A 52 -1.42 3.46 -0.14
N THR A 53 -0.21 3.28 -0.66
CA THR A 53 0.97 2.89 0.10
C THR A 53 2.00 4.03 0.25
N ILE A 54 2.77 3.99 1.34
CA ILE A 54 4.10 4.61 1.42
C ILE A 54 5.10 3.46 1.55
N ASP A 55 6.04 3.38 0.60
CA ASP A 55 7.04 2.32 0.62
C ASP A 55 7.95 2.45 1.86
N ALA A 56 8.12 1.36 2.58
CA ALA A 56 8.92 1.24 3.78
C ALA A 56 10.39 1.66 3.56
N SER A 57 10.88 1.63 2.32
CA SER A 57 12.21 2.10 1.94
C SER A 57 12.43 3.58 2.23
N LEU A 58 11.37 4.40 2.37
CA LEU A 58 11.47 5.79 2.84
C LEU A 58 12.09 5.87 4.24
N ALA A 59 11.94 4.83 5.07
CA ALA A 59 12.57 4.73 6.39
C ALA A 59 13.98 4.08 6.37
N THR A 60 14.55 3.80 5.20
CA THR A 60 15.96 3.38 5.10
C THR A 60 16.88 4.47 5.66
N ASP A 61 16.58 5.73 5.31
CA ASP A 61 17.08 6.92 5.99
C ASP A 61 15.86 7.68 6.55
N PRO A 62 15.54 7.52 7.86
CA PRO A 62 14.33 8.06 8.45
C PRO A 62 14.17 9.58 8.35
N ARG A 63 15.23 10.33 8.03
CA ARG A 63 15.18 11.78 7.79
C ARG A 63 14.11 12.15 6.75
N PHE A 64 13.96 11.34 5.71
CA PHE A 64 13.04 11.60 4.61
C PHE A 64 11.57 11.35 4.97
N LEU A 65 11.26 10.66 6.08
CA LEU A 65 9.89 10.61 6.60
C LEU A 65 9.37 12.00 6.96
N THR A 66 10.25 12.94 7.28
CA THR A 66 9.90 14.34 7.57
C THR A 66 9.14 15.01 6.41
N PHE A 67 9.27 14.54 5.16
CA PHE A 67 8.45 15.02 4.04
C PHE A 67 6.95 14.90 4.31
N LEU A 68 6.52 13.89 5.09
CA LEU A 68 5.13 13.68 5.47
C LEU A 68 4.59 14.79 6.38
N GLY A 69 5.45 15.65 6.94
CA GLY A 69 5.05 16.88 7.61
C GLY A 69 4.53 17.98 6.69
N SER A 70 4.64 17.82 5.36
CA SER A 70 4.26 18.84 4.38
C SER A 70 2.75 19.10 4.36
N PRO A 71 2.29 20.35 4.49
CA PRO A 71 0.88 20.71 4.31
C PRO A 71 0.34 20.36 2.93
N LYS A 72 1.20 20.36 1.91
CA LYS A 72 0.85 20.00 0.53
C LYS A 72 0.52 18.51 0.45
N LEU A 73 1.40 17.64 0.95
CA LEU A 73 1.14 16.20 0.97
C LEU A 73 -0.10 15.86 1.80
N ARG A 74 -0.27 16.51 2.96
CA ARG A 74 -1.45 16.33 3.81
C ARG A 74 -2.75 16.74 3.09
N THR A 75 -2.75 17.82 2.33
CA THR A 75 -3.91 18.24 1.53
C THR A 75 -4.24 17.23 0.42
N LEU A 76 -3.23 16.74 -0.29
CA LEU A 76 -3.42 15.71 -1.32
C LEU A 76 -3.96 14.41 -0.73
N ALA A 77 -3.39 13.96 0.38
CA ALA A 77 -3.80 12.75 1.10
C ALA A 77 -5.25 12.83 1.62
N ARG A 78 -5.67 13.99 2.15
CA ARG A 78 -7.07 14.22 2.56
C ARG A 78 -8.06 14.08 1.41
N GLY A 79 -7.66 14.42 0.19
CA GLY A 79 -8.49 14.25 -1.00
C GLY A 79 -8.84 12.80 -1.31
N LEU A 80 -8.11 11.84 -0.72
CA LEU A 80 -8.33 10.40 -0.86
C LEU A 80 -9.04 9.78 0.35
N SER A 81 -9.30 10.54 1.41
CA SER A 81 -10.03 10.05 2.59
C SER A 81 -11.51 9.78 2.26
N PRO A 82 -12.13 8.69 2.78
CA PRO A 82 -11.52 7.68 3.63
C PRO A 82 -10.66 6.69 2.82
N ALA A 83 -9.46 6.40 3.30
CA ALA A 83 -8.53 5.44 2.70
C ALA A 83 -7.65 4.84 3.79
N TYR A 84 -7.15 3.62 3.57
CA TYR A 84 -6.02 3.15 4.35
C TYR A 84 -4.72 3.69 3.78
N LEU A 85 -3.76 3.91 4.67
CA LEU A 85 -2.38 4.19 4.34
C LEU A 85 -1.56 2.97 4.75
N ARG A 86 -1.05 2.19 3.78
CA ARG A 86 -0.18 1.06 4.09
C ARG A 86 1.28 1.48 4.07
N PHE A 87 1.95 1.39 5.22
CA PHE A 87 3.40 1.52 5.32
C PHE A 87 4.03 0.14 5.24
N GLY A 88 4.46 -0.24 4.04
CA GLY A 88 4.90 -1.59 3.71
C GLY A 88 5.78 -1.62 2.47
N GLY A 89 6.06 -2.79 1.91
CA GLY A 89 6.98 -2.95 0.78
C GLY A 89 8.25 -3.71 1.16
N THR A 90 9.21 -3.81 0.25
CA THR A 90 10.34 -4.75 0.39
C THR A 90 11.18 -4.49 1.65
N LYS A 91 11.33 -3.22 2.06
CA LYS A 91 12.13 -2.84 3.23
C LYS A 91 11.48 -3.20 4.57
N THR A 92 10.19 -3.54 4.60
CA THR A 92 9.46 -3.98 5.81
C THR A 92 10.26 -5.02 6.61
N ASP A 93 10.79 -6.03 5.91
CA ASP A 93 11.52 -7.14 6.51
C ASP A 93 13.00 -6.84 6.82
N PHE A 94 13.42 -5.58 6.67
CA PHE A 94 14.76 -5.10 6.96
C PHE A 94 14.74 -3.86 7.86
N LEU A 95 13.56 -3.49 8.39
CA LEU A 95 13.41 -2.42 9.36
C LEU A 95 13.34 -3.00 10.78
N ILE A 96 14.05 -2.36 11.71
CA ILE A 96 14.10 -2.75 13.12
C ILE A 96 13.73 -1.53 13.96
N PHE A 97 12.72 -1.67 14.81
CA PHE A 97 12.36 -0.59 15.74
C PHE A 97 13.43 -0.47 16.82
N ASP A 98 14.01 0.71 16.98
CA ASP A 98 14.95 1.00 18.06
C ASP A 98 14.42 2.19 18.88
N PRO A 99 13.83 1.95 20.07
CA PRO A 99 13.29 3.03 20.90
C PRO A 99 14.38 3.97 21.45
N LYS A 100 15.65 3.55 21.43
CA LYS A 100 16.81 4.33 21.89
C LYS A 100 17.48 5.10 20.74
N LYS A 101 17.07 4.88 19.49
CA LYS A 101 17.61 5.63 18.35
C LYS A 101 17.27 7.10 18.51
N GLU A 102 18.31 7.93 18.57
CA GLU A 102 18.14 9.37 18.57
C GLU A 102 17.61 9.85 17.21
N PRO A 103 16.61 10.76 17.20
CA PRO A 103 16.12 11.37 15.96
C PRO A 103 17.23 12.14 15.25
N SER A 104 17.10 12.32 13.93
CA SER A 104 18.01 13.18 13.18
C SER A 104 17.85 14.67 13.55
N PHE A 105 18.71 15.53 12.99
CA PHE A 105 18.52 16.97 13.07
C PHE A 105 17.18 17.41 12.45
N GLU A 106 16.85 16.87 11.27
CA GLU A 106 15.63 17.16 10.52
C GLU A 106 14.39 16.75 11.30
N GLU A 107 14.39 15.54 11.88
CA GLU A 107 13.30 15.07 12.73
C GLU A 107 13.14 15.94 13.99
N ARG A 108 14.24 16.29 14.68
CA ARG A 108 14.18 17.18 15.85
C ARG A 108 13.66 18.56 15.51
N SER A 109 14.18 19.17 14.44
CA SER A 109 13.79 20.51 14.00
C SER A 109 12.32 20.54 13.61
N TYR A 110 11.85 19.51 12.90
CA TYR A 110 10.42 19.32 12.61
C TYR A 110 9.59 19.27 13.90
N TRP A 111 9.90 18.40 14.86
CA TRP A 111 9.10 18.28 16.08
C TRP A 111 9.14 19.55 16.95
N GLN A 112 10.28 20.24 17.02
CA GLN A 112 10.41 21.52 17.72
C GLN A 112 9.50 22.59 17.12
N SER A 113 9.36 22.65 15.79
CA SER A 113 8.46 23.59 15.15
C SER A 113 6.97 23.26 15.31
N GLN A 114 6.63 22.05 15.80
CA GLN A 114 5.23 21.68 16.09
C GLN A 114 4.80 22.02 17.53
N LEU A 115 5.73 22.44 18.39
CA LEU A 115 5.42 22.74 19.80
C LEU A 115 4.38 23.87 19.88
N ASN A 116 3.37 23.69 20.73
CA ASN A 116 2.24 24.62 20.93
C ASN A 116 1.31 24.83 19.72
N HIS A 117 1.45 24.02 18.67
CA HIS A 117 0.59 24.08 17.49
C HIS A 117 -0.32 22.85 17.38
N ASP A 118 -1.53 23.05 16.84
CA ASP A 118 -2.32 21.94 16.31
C ASP A 118 -1.64 21.46 15.02
N ILE A 119 -0.93 20.34 15.12
CA ILE A 119 -0.14 19.74 14.05
C ILE A 119 -0.98 19.39 12.82
N CYS A 120 -2.26 19.04 13.00
CA CYS A 120 -3.12 18.69 11.89
C CYS A 120 -3.60 19.91 11.11
N LYS A 121 -3.82 21.04 11.79
CA LYS A 121 -4.25 22.29 11.13
C LYS A 121 -3.08 23.07 10.57
N SER A 122 -2.05 23.25 11.38
CA SER A 122 -0.98 24.22 11.14
C SER A 122 0.40 23.61 11.01
N GLY A 123 0.56 22.29 11.18
CA GLY A 123 1.89 21.67 11.14
C GLY A 123 2.56 21.79 9.76
N PHE A 124 3.84 22.12 9.77
CA PHE A 124 4.67 22.40 8.59
C PHE A 124 6.11 21.90 8.79
N ILE A 125 6.89 21.83 7.70
CA ILE A 125 8.32 21.51 7.77
C ILE A 125 9.10 22.83 7.79
N PRO A 126 10.07 23.02 8.71
CA PRO A 126 10.97 24.18 8.68
C PRO A 126 11.64 24.34 7.31
N SER A 127 11.69 25.57 6.79
CA SER A 127 12.10 25.81 5.39
C SER A 127 13.53 25.38 5.06
N ASP A 128 14.44 25.42 6.04
CA ASP A 128 15.82 24.95 5.94
C ASP A 128 15.88 23.42 5.84
N VAL A 129 15.07 22.72 6.64
CA VAL A 129 14.93 21.27 6.62
C VAL A 129 14.30 20.82 5.29
N GLU A 130 13.22 21.47 4.86
CA GLU A 130 12.54 21.13 3.60
C GLU A 130 13.49 21.28 2.40
N LYS A 131 14.21 22.41 2.30
CA LYS A 131 15.17 22.65 1.22
C LYS A 131 16.30 21.62 1.22
N ARG A 132 16.83 21.26 2.39
CA ARG A 132 17.89 20.24 2.50
C ARG A 132 17.40 18.88 2.02
N LEU A 133 16.25 18.43 2.52
CA LEU A 133 15.68 17.15 2.14
C LEU A 133 15.35 17.10 0.64
N GLN A 134 14.80 18.18 0.07
CA GLN A 134 14.54 18.28 -1.37
C GLN A 134 15.83 18.22 -2.22
N LEU A 135 16.93 18.81 -1.73
CA LEU A 135 18.23 18.75 -2.42
C LEU A 135 18.82 17.32 -2.40
N GLU A 136 18.68 16.60 -1.28
CA GLU A 136 19.22 15.25 -1.12
C GLU A 136 18.32 14.16 -1.75
N TRP A 137 17.02 14.44 -1.92
CA TRP A 137 16.03 13.45 -2.36
C TRP A 137 16.35 12.76 -3.69
N PRO A 138 16.76 13.44 -4.78
CA PRO A 138 17.07 12.76 -6.04
C PRO A 138 18.20 11.73 -5.89
N SER A 139 19.19 12.01 -5.05
CA SER A 139 20.27 11.06 -4.76
C SER A 139 19.76 9.89 -3.92
N GLN A 140 18.92 10.16 -2.93
CA GLN A 140 18.29 9.13 -2.12
C GLN A 140 17.40 8.20 -2.95
N GLU A 141 16.55 8.75 -3.82
CA GLU A 141 15.66 7.99 -4.70
C GLU A 141 16.46 7.00 -5.56
N GLN A 142 17.59 7.44 -6.15
CA GLN A 142 18.47 6.56 -6.91
C GLN A 142 19.10 5.44 -6.06
N LEU A 143 19.44 5.73 -4.80
CA LEU A 143 19.95 4.70 -3.88
C LEU A 143 18.88 3.65 -3.57
N LEU A 144 17.65 4.07 -3.29
CA LEU A 144 16.53 3.16 -3.01
C LEU A 144 16.21 2.28 -4.23
N LEU A 145 16.11 2.88 -5.43
CA LEU A 145 15.85 2.15 -6.67
C LEU A 145 16.98 1.17 -7.01
N ARG A 146 18.24 1.52 -6.76
CA ARG A 146 19.39 0.62 -6.93
C ARG A 146 19.38 -0.52 -5.91
N GLU A 147 19.07 -0.25 -4.65
CA GLU A 147 18.93 -1.30 -3.62
C GLU A 147 17.89 -2.35 -4.07
N GLN A 148 16.73 -1.88 -4.55
CA GLN A 148 15.68 -2.73 -5.10
C GLN A 148 16.13 -3.49 -6.36
N TYR A 149 16.91 -2.84 -7.23
CA TYR A 149 17.45 -3.46 -8.43
C TYR A 149 18.36 -4.65 -8.12
N PHE A 150 19.33 -4.44 -7.22
CA PHE A 150 20.35 -5.43 -6.87
C PHE A 150 19.86 -6.46 -5.85
N LYS A 151 18.71 -6.20 -5.19
CA LYS A 151 18.12 -7.07 -4.16
C LYS A 151 19.10 -7.37 -3.02
N ARG A 152 19.88 -6.35 -2.65
CA ARG A 152 20.86 -6.40 -1.57
C ARG A 152 20.41 -5.46 -0.46
N PHE A 153 19.53 -5.97 0.38
CA PHE A 153 18.94 -5.18 1.46
C PHE A 153 19.77 -5.28 2.72
N LYS A 154 19.99 -4.14 3.37
CA LYS A 154 20.59 -4.07 4.71
C LYS A 154 19.56 -3.70 5.75
N ASN A 155 19.77 -4.17 6.98
CA ASN A 155 18.97 -3.75 8.11
C ASN A 155 19.19 -2.26 8.39
N SER A 156 18.11 -1.54 8.65
CA SER A 156 18.13 -0.17 9.13
C SER A 156 17.19 -0.01 10.32
N THR A 157 17.53 0.90 11.22
CA THR A 157 16.72 1.18 12.40
C THR A 157 15.91 2.46 12.25
N TYR A 158 14.69 2.46 12.78
CA TYR A 158 13.83 3.64 12.86
C TYR A 158 13.47 3.95 14.31
N SER A 159 13.19 5.22 14.61
CA SER A 159 13.01 5.72 15.96
C SER A 159 11.53 5.84 16.33
N ARG A 160 11.27 6.20 17.60
CA ARG A 160 9.95 6.66 18.07
C ARG A 160 9.43 7.85 17.25
N SER A 161 10.31 8.81 16.92
CA SER A 161 9.96 9.97 16.08
C SER A 161 9.47 9.53 14.69
N SER A 162 10.12 8.55 14.09
CA SER A 162 9.74 8.04 12.77
C SER A 162 8.33 7.45 12.76
N VAL A 163 7.96 6.72 13.82
CA VAL A 163 6.59 6.18 14.01
C VAL A 163 5.58 7.32 14.21
N ASP A 164 5.93 8.31 15.04
CA ASP A 164 5.06 9.46 15.32
C ASP A 164 4.78 10.29 14.06
N ILE A 165 5.76 10.46 13.17
CA ILE A 165 5.59 11.18 11.90
C ILE A 165 4.58 10.44 11.01
N LEU A 166 4.75 9.13 10.84
CA LEU A 166 3.85 8.29 10.04
C LEU A 166 2.41 8.31 10.59
N TYR A 167 2.26 8.08 11.89
CA TYR A 167 0.95 8.07 12.53
C TYR A 167 0.26 9.42 12.43
N THR A 168 0.99 10.51 12.70
CA THR A 168 0.44 11.86 12.62
C THR A 168 0.02 12.20 11.20
N PHE A 169 0.82 11.85 10.20
CA PHE A 169 0.45 12.06 8.80
C PHE A 169 -0.85 11.34 8.43
N ALA A 170 -0.98 10.05 8.79
CA ALA A 170 -2.19 9.28 8.54
C ALA A 170 -3.41 9.90 9.24
N ASN A 171 -3.30 10.10 10.55
CA ASN A 171 -4.39 10.59 11.39
C ASN A 171 -4.84 12.00 10.99
N CYS A 172 -3.90 12.92 10.76
CA CYS A 172 -4.22 14.29 10.33
C CYS A 172 -4.76 14.36 8.90
N SER A 173 -4.61 13.29 8.11
CA SER A 173 -5.13 13.18 6.75
C SER A 173 -6.45 12.41 6.65
N GLY A 174 -6.99 11.91 7.77
CA GLY A 174 -8.21 11.10 7.78
C GLY A 174 -8.00 9.67 7.28
N LEU A 175 -6.80 9.13 7.43
CA LEU A 175 -6.40 7.83 6.91
C LEU A 175 -6.21 6.80 8.02
N ASP A 176 -6.54 5.55 7.72
CA ASP A 176 -6.32 4.42 8.62
C ASP A 176 -4.95 3.78 8.35
N LEU A 177 -4.01 3.93 9.28
CA LEU A 177 -2.64 3.41 9.11
C LEU A 177 -2.60 1.87 9.26
N ILE A 178 -2.04 1.21 8.24
CA ILE A 178 -1.61 -0.19 8.27
C ILE A 178 -0.08 -0.20 8.31
N PHE A 179 0.52 -0.89 9.27
CA PHE A 179 1.97 -0.96 9.45
C PHE A 179 2.49 -2.39 9.29
N GLY A 180 3.39 -2.59 8.33
CA GLY A 180 4.07 -3.86 8.12
C GLY A 180 5.16 -4.12 9.15
N LEU A 181 5.07 -5.24 9.87
CA LEU A 181 6.10 -5.71 10.79
C LEU A 181 7.13 -6.58 10.07
N ASN A 182 8.37 -6.56 10.58
CA ASN A 182 9.46 -7.34 10.04
C ASN A 182 9.29 -8.85 10.35
N ALA A 183 9.09 -9.67 9.32
CA ALA A 183 8.94 -11.11 9.46
C ALA A 183 10.26 -11.89 9.32
N LEU A 184 11.40 -11.23 9.06
CA LEU A 184 12.72 -11.87 8.96
C LEU A 184 13.53 -11.84 10.27
N LEU A 185 12.96 -11.30 11.35
CA LEU A 185 13.49 -11.54 12.69
C LEU A 185 13.19 -12.99 13.10
N ARG A 186 14.22 -13.83 13.10
CA ARG A 186 14.09 -15.27 13.23
C ARG A 186 14.94 -15.80 14.38
N THR A 187 14.35 -16.77 15.08
CA THR A 187 15.03 -17.63 16.05
C THR A 187 15.89 -18.67 15.35
N ALA A 188 16.68 -19.44 16.10
CA ALA A 188 17.53 -20.50 15.57
C ALA A 188 16.72 -21.63 14.88
N ASP A 189 15.49 -21.85 15.33
CA ASP A 189 14.51 -22.81 14.81
C ASP A 189 13.56 -22.20 13.77
N LEU A 190 13.92 -21.03 13.19
CA LEU A 190 13.18 -20.33 12.14
C LEU A 190 11.76 -19.84 12.51
N GLN A 191 11.38 -19.91 13.78
CA GLN A 191 10.18 -19.24 14.28
C GLN A 191 10.36 -17.73 14.28
N TRP A 192 9.29 -16.97 14.08
CA TRP A 192 9.34 -15.51 14.16
C TRP A 192 9.68 -15.03 15.59
N ASP A 193 10.74 -14.24 15.71
CA ASP A 193 11.08 -13.53 16.94
C ASP A 193 10.27 -12.22 17.04
N SER A 194 9.25 -12.26 17.90
CA SER A 194 8.33 -11.16 18.11
C SER A 194 8.83 -10.10 19.11
N SER A 195 10.06 -10.22 19.63
CA SER A 195 10.60 -9.31 20.65
C SER A 195 10.63 -7.85 20.18
N ASN A 196 11.08 -7.60 18.95
CA ASN A 196 11.12 -6.25 18.38
C ASN A 196 9.70 -5.69 18.12
N ALA A 197 8.79 -6.52 17.61
CA ALA A 197 7.39 -6.13 17.42
C ALA A 197 6.73 -5.76 18.75
N ARG A 198 7.00 -6.49 19.84
CA ARG A 198 6.51 -6.16 21.18
C ARG A 198 6.96 -4.77 21.63
N LEU A 199 8.24 -4.40 21.41
CA LEU A 199 8.72 -3.05 21.72
C LEU A 199 7.92 -1.96 20.99
N LEU A 200 7.61 -2.17 19.71
CA LEU A 200 6.82 -1.24 18.92
C LEU A 200 5.37 -1.18 19.39
N LEU A 201 4.74 -2.34 19.63
CA LEU A 201 3.37 -2.43 20.13
C LEU A 201 3.22 -1.75 21.51
N ASP A 202 4.18 -1.94 22.41
CA ASP A 202 4.20 -1.28 23.72
C ASP A 202 4.32 0.24 23.57
N TYR A 203 5.20 0.70 22.67
CA TYR A 203 5.32 2.12 22.35
C TYR A 203 4.02 2.71 21.80
N CYS A 204 3.45 2.11 20.75
CA CYS A 204 2.21 2.59 20.14
C CYS A 204 1.02 2.53 21.12
N SER A 205 0.98 1.52 22.01
CA SER A 205 -0.01 1.45 23.10
C SER A 205 0.14 2.63 24.06
N SER A 206 1.37 2.97 24.47
CA SER A 206 1.64 4.12 25.35
C SER A 206 1.22 5.46 24.75
N ARG A 207 1.25 5.56 23.41
CA ARG A 207 0.82 6.73 22.63
C ARG A 207 -0.68 6.69 22.27
N ARG A 208 -1.37 5.59 22.58
CA ARG A 208 -2.78 5.32 22.22
C ARG A 208 -3.03 5.42 20.71
N TYR A 209 -2.08 4.96 19.92
CA TYR A 209 -2.22 4.94 18.46
C TYR A 209 -3.19 3.85 18.01
N ASN A 210 -4.06 4.18 17.07
CA ASN A 210 -4.94 3.22 16.40
C ASN A 210 -4.29 2.78 15.08
N ILE A 211 -3.65 1.62 15.08
CA ILE A 211 -2.88 1.09 13.97
C ILE A 211 -3.33 -0.34 13.70
N SER A 212 -3.49 -0.67 12.41
CA SER A 212 -3.65 -2.05 11.94
C SER A 212 -2.31 -2.61 11.47
N TRP A 213 -2.19 -3.94 11.42
CA TRP A 213 -0.88 -4.59 11.29
C TRP A 213 -0.85 -5.57 10.13
N GLU A 214 0.33 -5.67 9.52
CA GLU A 214 0.75 -6.74 8.60
C GLU A 214 2.01 -7.39 9.17
N LEU A 215 2.36 -8.58 8.70
CA LEU A 215 3.61 -9.26 9.06
C LEU A 215 4.32 -9.79 7.82
N GLY A 216 5.39 -9.08 7.44
CA GLY A 216 6.23 -9.37 6.30
C GLY A 216 5.66 -8.89 4.96
N ASN A 217 6.52 -8.85 3.96
CA ASN A 217 6.17 -8.41 2.62
C ASN A 217 6.72 -9.36 1.55
N GLU A 218 5.87 -9.87 0.66
CA GLU A 218 6.19 -10.86 -0.37
C GLU A 218 7.06 -12.03 0.16
N PRO A 219 6.58 -12.79 1.17
CA PRO A 219 7.33 -13.89 1.79
C PRO A 219 7.77 -14.96 0.79
N ASN A 220 7.04 -15.10 -0.32
CA ASN A 220 7.38 -15.95 -1.46
C ASN A 220 8.76 -15.63 -2.08
N SER A 221 9.35 -14.49 -1.75
CA SER A 221 10.66 -14.06 -2.24
C SER A 221 11.75 -13.95 -1.17
N PHE A 222 11.49 -14.35 0.09
CA PHE A 222 12.47 -14.28 1.19
C PHE A 222 13.78 -15.00 0.87
N GLN A 223 13.74 -16.18 0.24
CA GLN A 223 14.95 -16.90 -0.15
C GLN A 223 15.85 -16.06 -1.06
N LYS A 224 15.24 -15.27 -1.95
CA LYS A 224 15.97 -14.40 -2.89
C LYS A 224 16.46 -13.11 -2.23
N LYS A 225 15.72 -12.58 -1.25
CA LYS A 225 16.00 -11.28 -0.61
C LYS A 225 16.96 -11.38 0.57
N ALA A 226 16.90 -12.49 1.32
CA ALA A 226 17.57 -12.66 2.60
C ALA A 226 18.24 -14.03 2.77
N GLY A 227 18.11 -14.95 1.80
CA GLY A 227 18.66 -16.30 1.91
C GLY A 227 17.91 -17.22 2.89
N ILE A 228 16.77 -16.77 3.41
CA ILE A 228 15.93 -17.52 4.36
C ILE A 228 14.65 -17.97 3.64
N PHE A 229 14.32 -19.26 3.77
CA PHE A 229 13.05 -19.80 3.28
C PHE A 229 12.11 -20.03 4.46
N ILE A 230 10.95 -19.39 4.41
CA ILE A 230 9.82 -19.62 5.32
C ILE A 230 8.67 -20.10 4.45
N ASP A 231 8.07 -21.24 4.79
CA ASP A 231 6.90 -21.73 4.07
C ASP A 231 5.60 -21.11 4.60
N GLY A 232 4.48 -21.41 3.93
CA GLY A 232 3.19 -20.87 4.31
C GLY A 232 2.72 -21.34 5.70
N LEU A 233 3.02 -22.58 6.10
CA LEU A 233 2.56 -23.13 7.39
C LEU A 233 3.25 -22.38 8.53
N GLN A 234 4.58 -22.24 8.46
CA GLN A 234 5.35 -21.51 9.46
C GLN A 234 4.92 -20.05 9.53
N LEU A 235 4.71 -19.40 8.38
CA LEU A 235 4.21 -18.02 8.36
C LEU A 235 2.82 -17.92 9.01
N GLY A 236 1.95 -18.91 8.82
CA GLY A 236 0.64 -18.97 9.48
C GLY A 236 0.77 -19.00 11.00
N GLU A 237 1.67 -19.83 11.54
CA GLU A 237 1.97 -19.88 12.98
C GLU A 237 2.54 -18.55 13.51
N ASP A 238 3.40 -17.88 12.71
CA ASP A 238 3.92 -16.56 13.06
C ASP A 238 2.79 -15.52 13.19
N PHE A 239 1.80 -15.57 12.30
CA PHE A 239 0.60 -14.73 12.37
C PHE A 239 -0.28 -15.05 13.57
N VAL A 240 -0.46 -16.33 13.91
CA VAL A 240 -1.17 -16.75 15.13
C VAL A 240 -0.46 -16.20 16.38
N LYS A 241 0.88 -16.22 16.40
CA LYS A 241 1.68 -15.62 17.47
C LYS A 241 1.47 -14.11 17.55
N LEU A 242 1.49 -13.39 16.43
CA LEU A 242 1.20 -11.95 16.39
C LEU A 242 -0.22 -11.65 16.89
N HIS A 243 -1.23 -12.39 16.44
CA HIS A 243 -2.60 -12.22 16.88
C HIS A 243 -2.75 -12.35 18.41
N LYS A 244 -2.08 -13.34 19.02
CA LYS A 244 -2.03 -13.49 20.49
C LYS A 244 -1.42 -12.27 21.17
N LEU A 245 -0.36 -11.68 20.61
CA LEU A 245 0.26 -10.46 21.14
C LEU A 245 -0.72 -9.28 21.09
N LEU A 246 -1.39 -9.07 19.94
CA LEU A 246 -2.38 -8.01 19.77
C LEU A 246 -3.53 -8.16 20.79
N GLY A 247 -4.05 -9.37 20.97
CA GLY A 247 -5.12 -9.68 21.95
C GLY A 247 -4.75 -9.44 23.42
N THR A 248 -3.47 -9.39 23.76
CA THR A 248 -2.98 -9.07 25.13
C THR A 248 -2.62 -7.60 25.34
N SER A 249 -2.62 -6.80 24.28
CA SER A 249 -2.20 -5.39 24.32
C SER A 249 -3.40 -4.43 24.32
N ALA A 250 -3.16 -3.12 24.20
CA ALA A 250 -4.23 -2.14 23.94
C ALA A 250 -4.91 -2.34 22.56
N PHE A 251 -4.33 -3.17 21.69
CA PHE A 251 -4.76 -3.44 20.32
C PHE A 251 -5.74 -4.62 20.19
N LYS A 252 -6.56 -4.92 21.20
CA LYS A 252 -7.50 -6.08 21.17
C LYS A 252 -8.42 -6.12 19.95
N ASN A 253 -8.76 -4.95 19.42
CA ASN A 253 -9.64 -4.78 18.26
C ASN A 253 -8.89 -4.35 16.99
N ALA A 254 -7.55 -4.28 17.03
CA ALA A 254 -6.76 -3.92 15.88
C ALA A 254 -6.88 -4.99 14.80
N LYS A 255 -6.82 -4.54 13.55
CA LYS A 255 -6.95 -5.42 12.40
C LYS A 255 -5.60 -6.00 12.01
N LEU A 256 -5.64 -7.25 11.56
CA LEU A 256 -4.47 -7.99 11.09
C LEU A 256 -4.69 -8.45 9.66
N TYR A 257 -3.80 -8.07 8.76
CA TYR A 257 -3.88 -8.39 7.33
C TYR A 257 -2.63 -9.15 6.89
N GLY A 258 -2.77 -10.01 5.88
CA GLY A 258 -1.65 -10.79 5.36
C GLY A 258 -2.10 -11.82 4.33
N PRO A 259 -1.17 -12.56 3.69
CA PRO A 259 0.26 -12.58 3.95
C PRO A 259 1.11 -11.65 3.05
N ASP A 260 0.50 -10.70 2.34
CA ASP A 260 1.18 -9.83 1.36
C ASP A 260 2.05 -10.59 0.36
N ILE A 261 1.52 -11.71 -0.17
CA ILE A 261 2.24 -12.45 -1.20
C ILE A 261 2.34 -11.66 -2.50
N GLY A 262 3.41 -11.89 -3.26
CA GLY A 262 3.52 -11.40 -4.63
C GLY A 262 2.53 -12.08 -5.58
N GLN A 263 2.71 -11.87 -6.88
CA GLN A 263 1.81 -12.45 -7.90
C GLN A 263 1.64 -13.98 -7.74
N PRO A 264 0.42 -14.52 -7.87
CA PRO A 264 0.07 -15.93 -7.60
C PRO A 264 0.57 -16.89 -8.70
N ARG A 265 1.88 -17.09 -8.74
CA ARG A 265 2.57 -17.98 -9.69
C ARG A 265 3.09 -19.22 -8.98
N GLY A 266 2.78 -20.41 -9.50
CA GLY A 266 3.37 -21.68 -9.06
C GLY A 266 3.48 -21.84 -7.54
N LYS A 267 4.70 -21.74 -7.01
CA LYS A 267 5.01 -21.89 -5.57
C LYS A 267 4.31 -20.85 -4.67
N THR A 268 4.02 -19.65 -5.16
CA THR A 268 3.33 -18.60 -4.39
C THR A 268 1.89 -19.01 -4.05
N VAL A 269 1.19 -19.69 -4.97
CA VAL A 269 -0.18 -20.19 -4.75
C VAL A 269 -0.18 -21.24 -3.64
N LYS A 270 0.79 -22.17 -3.67
CA LYS A 270 0.96 -23.18 -2.62
C LYS A 270 1.28 -22.55 -1.26
N MET A 271 2.15 -21.53 -1.25
CA MET A 271 2.43 -20.77 -0.03
C MET A 271 1.16 -20.13 0.55
N LEU A 272 0.32 -19.51 -0.28
CA LEU A 272 -0.95 -18.94 0.17
C LEU A 272 -1.88 -20.01 0.76
N SER A 273 -2.06 -21.14 0.08
CA SER A 273 -2.92 -22.23 0.57
C SER A 273 -2.48 -22.70 1.96
N ASN A 274 -1.20 -23.05 2.09
CA ASN A 274 -0.61 -23.48 3.35
C ASN A 274 -0.73 -22.41 4.45
N PHE A 275 -0.53 -21.13 4.10
CA PHE A 275 -0.71 -20.02 5.03
C PHE A 275 -2.15 -19.90 5.52
N LEU A 276 -3.13 -19.98 4.63
CA LEU A 276 -4.54 -19.86 5.01
C LEU A 276 -5.04 -21.05 5.82
N GLU A 277 -4.50 -22.25 5.57
CA GLU A 277 -4.72 -23.42 6.40
C GLU A 277 -4.27 -23.18 7.85
N ALA A 278 -3.02 -22.75 8.05
CA ALA A 278 -2.43 -22.56 9.38
C ALA A 278 -2.91 -21.27 10.09
N GLY A 279 -2.86 -20.12 9.42
CA GLY A 279 -3.06 -18.79 10.02
C GLY A 279 -4.26 -18.00 9.46
N GLY A 280 -5.01 -18.55 8.50
CA GLY A 280 -6.10 -17.81 7.84
C GLY A 280 -7.28 -17.41 8.75
N GLU A 281 -7.38 -18.01 9.93
CA GLU A 281 -8.41 -17.68 10.92
C GLU A 281 -8.19 -16.30 11.56
N VAL A 282 -6.93 -15.96 11.87
CA VAL A 282 -6.59 -14.79 12.69
C VAL A 282 -6.48 -13.48 11.91
N ILE A 283 -6.50 -13.55 10.57
CA ILE A 283 -6.47 -12.37 9.70
C ILE A 283 -7.88 -11.89 9.36
N ASP A 284 -8.05 -10.57 9.25
CA ASP A 284 -9.29 -9.94 8.83
C ASP A 284 -9.49 -9.98 7.31
N SER A 285 -8.39 -9.90 6.55
CA SER A 285 -8.38 -9.90 5.08
C SER A 285 -7.11 -10.57 4.54
N VAL A 286 -7.25 -11.29 3.43
CA VAL A 286 -6.15 -11.87 2.66
C VAL A 286 -5.54 -10.81 1.76
N THR A 287 -4.25 -10.52 1.89
CA THR A 287 -3.56 -9.54 1.03
C THR A 287 -2.61 -10.20 0.03
N TRP A 288 -2.58 -9.66 -1.19
CA TRP A 288 -1.69 -10.08 -2.28
C TRP A 288 -1.33 -8.90 -3.17
N HIS A 289 -0.27 -9.03 -3.97
CA HIS A 289 0.25 -7.96 -4.81
C HIS A 289 0.11 -8.25 -6.30
N HIS A 290 -0.06 -7.19 -7.09
CA HIS A 290 -0.12 -7.29 -8.54
C HIS A 290 0.65 -6.17 -9.23
N TYR A 291 1.31 -6.51 -10.33
CA TYR A 291 1.95 -5.55 -11.24
C TYR A 291 1.80 -6.08 -12.66
N TYR A 292 1.33 -5.26 -13.59
CA TYR A 292 1.14 -5.70 -14.98
C TYR A 292 2.49 -5.99 -15.65
N LEU A 293 3.44 -5.07 -15.51
CA LEU A 293 4.65 -5.05 -16.32
C LEU A 293 5.92 -5.00 -15.47
N ASN A 294 7.04 -5.23 -16.15
CA ASN A 294 8.37 -4.93 -15.63
C ASN A 294 8.77 -3.51 -16.04
N GLY A 295 9.05 -2.63 -15.09
CA GLY A 295 9.37 -1.22 -15.39
C GLY A 295 10.60 -1.03 -16.28
N ARG A 296 11.46 -2.05 -16.40
CA ARG A 296 12.67 -2.00 -17.22
C ARG A 296 12.44 -2.29 -18.70
N THR A 297 11.34 -2.95 -19.04
CA THR A 297 11.08 -3.45 -20.40
C THR A 297 9.72 -3.02 -20.94
N ALA A 298 8.88 -2.39 -20.11
CA ALA A 298 7.56 -1.93 -20.52
C ALA A 298 7.64 -0.87 -21.62
N THR A 299 6.74 -0.96 -22.59
CA THR A 299 6.61 -0.06 -23.72
C THR A 299 5.34 0.78 -23.63
N LYS A 300 5.24 1.80 -24.49
CA LYS A 300 4.01 2.60 -24.58
C LYS A 300 2.84 1.75 -25.08
N GLU A 301 3.12 0.84 -26.00
CA GLU A 301 2.14 -0.08 -26.58
C GLU A 301 1.56 -0.99 -25.50
N ASP A 302 2.39 -1.49 -24.58
CA ASP A 302 1.93 -2.31 -23.45
C ASP A 302 0.94 -1.56 -22.54
N PHE A 303 1.13 -0.25 -22.35
CA PHE A 303 0.25 0.59 -21.51
C PHE A 303 -1.14 0.83 -22.13
N LEU A 304 -1.28 0.62 -23.44
CA LEU A 304 -2.51 0.82 -24.19
C LEU A 304 -3.13 -0.51 -24.67
N ASN A 305 -2.47 -1.63 -24.40
CA ASN A 305 -2.89 -2.94 -24.89
C ASN A 305 -3.95 -3.56 -23.95
N PRO A 306 -5.18 -3.82 -24.42
CA PRO A 306 -6.22 -4.47 -23.61
C PRO A 306 -5.82 -5.89 -23.16
N ASP A 307 -5.04 -6.63 -23.95
CA ASP A 307 -4.57 -7.96 -23.56
C ASP A 307 -3.70 -7.91 -22.30
N VAL A 308 -2.93 -6.83 -22.14
CA VAL A 308 -2.14 -6.58 -20.92
C VAL A 308 -3.08 -6.34 -19.74
N LEU A 309 -4.16 -5.58 -19.91
CA LEU A 309 -5.15 -5.36 -18.85
C LEU A 309 -5.82 -6.67 -18.42
N ASP A 310 -6.14 -7.53 -19.38
CA ASP A 310 -6.82 -8.81 -19.13
C ASP A 310 -5.92 -9.82 -18.40
N THR A 311 -4.59 -9.63 -18.43
CA THR A 311 -3.67 -10.46 -17.62
C THR A 311 -3.95 -10.39 -16.12
N PHE A 312 -4.65 -9.34 -15.64
CA PHE A 312 -5.05 -9.21 -14.24
C PHE A 312 -6.09 -10.26 -13.80
N ILE A 313 -6.94 -10.73 -14.73
CA ILE A 313 -8.08 -11.60 -14.43
C ILE A 313 -7.63 -12.96 -13.89
N SER A 314 -6.63 -13.59 -14.52
CA SER A 314 -6.19 -14.94 -14.12
C SER A 314 -5.59 -14.98 -12.70
N PRO A 315 -4.69 -14.05 -12.30
CA PRO A 315 -4.25 -13.91 -10.92
C PRO A 315 -5.40 -13.76 -9.92
N VAL A 316 -6.37 -12.88 -10.19
CA VAL A 316 -7.55 -12.68 -9.34
C VAL A 316 -8.28 -14.01 -9.13
N GLN A 317 -8.63 -14.70 -10.22
CA GLN A 317 -9.34 -16.00 -10.14
C GLN A 317 -8.58 -17.03 -9.29
N LYS A 318 -7.25 -17.11 -9.43
CA LYS A 318 -6.41 -18.01 -8.64
C LYS A 318 -6.44 -17.69 -7.15
N ILE A 319 -6.36 -16.41 -6.78
CA ILE A 319 -6.45 -16.00 -5.37
C ILE A 319 -7.81 -16.37 -4.80
N PHE A 320 -8.90 -16.03 -5.50
CA PHE A 320 -10.24 -16.35 -5.05
C PHE A 320 -10.49 -17.85 -4.94
N GLN A 321 -9.95 -18.64 -5.87
CA GLN A 321 -10.04 -20.10 -5.78
C GLN A 321 -9.38 -20.63 -4.50
N VAL A 322 -8.15 -20.19 -4.18
CA VAL A 322 -7.46 -20.62 -2.96
C VAL A 322 -8.20 -20.17 -1.71
N VAL A 323 -8.66 -18.93 -1.68
CA VAL A 323 -9.40 -18.38 -0.53
C VAL A 323 -10.72 -19.12 -0.32
N GLU A 324 -11.47 -19.39 -1.38
CA GLU A 324 -12.76 -20.10 -1.27
C GLU A 324 -12.58 -21.55 -0.77
N MET A 325 -11.52 -22.22 -1.18
CA MET A 325 -11.22 -23.58 -0.73
C MET A 325 -10.73 -23.67 0.72
N THR A 326 -10.09 -22.62 1.24
CA THR A 326 -9.42 -22.64 2.56
C THR A 326 -10.15 -21.83 3.62
N ARG A 327 -10.61 -20.63 3.28
CA ARG A 327 -11.28 -19.66 4.17
C ARG A 327 -12.41 -18.96 3.39
N PRO A 328 -13.50 -19.68 3.08
CA PRO A 328 -14.62 -19.13 2.31
C PRO A 328 -15.16 -17.86 2.98
N HIS A 329 -15.60 -16.90 2.15
CA HIS A 329 -16.07 -15.57 2.58
C HIS A 329 -15.03 -14.64 3.22
N LYS A 330 -13.76 -15.05 3.35
CA LYS A 330 -12.71 -14.13 3.80
C LYS A 330 -12.53 -13.02 2.76
N LYS A 331 -12.38 -11.78 3.24
CA LYS A 331 -12.14 -10.62 2.37
C LYS A 331 -10.77 -10.77 1.69
N VAL A 332 -10.66 -10.38 0.43
CA VAL A 332 -9.43 -10.43 -0.36
C VAL A 332 -9.06 -9.02 -0.75
N TRP A 333 -7.83 -8.59 -0.53
CA TRP A 333 -7.36 -7.22 -0.69
C TRP A 333 -6.12 -7.22 -1.58
N LEU A 334 -6.00 -6.24 -2.48
CA LEU A 334 -4.75 -5.99 -3.19
C LEU A 334 -3.87 -5.11 -2.31
N GLY A 335 -2.97 -5.72 -1.54
CA GLY A 335 -2.09 -5.07 -0.54
C GLY A 335 -1.05 -4.11 -1.13
N GLU A 336 -0.73 -4.27 -2.41
CA GLU A 336 0.19 -3.40 -3.15
C GLU A 336 -0.03 -3.63 -4.65
N THR A 337 -0.30 -2.57 -5.40
CA THR A 337 -0.41 -2.67 -6.85
C THR A 337 0.10 -1.44 -7.60
N SER A 338 0.54 -1.64 -8.85
CA SER A 338 0.85 -0.55 -9.77
C SER A 338 0.93 -1.02 -11.23
N SER A 339 1.21 -0.09 -12.13
CA SER A 339 1.46 -0.36 -13.56
C SER A 339 2.64 -1.31 -13.78
N ALA A 340 3.79 -1.04 -13.15
CA ALA A 340 5.00 -1.83 -13.37
C ALA A 340 5.87 -1.94 -12.11
N PHE A 341 6.39 -3.14 -11.84
CA PHE A 341 7.30 -3.35 -10.71
C PHE A 341 8.69 -2.75 -10.97
N GLY A 342 9.48 -2.58 -9.90
CA GLY A 342 10.86 -2.09 -9.99
C GLY A 342 10.96 -0.56 -10.00
N GLY A 343 10.00 0.13 -9.38
CA GLY A 343 9.94 1.60 -9.32
C GLY A 343 9.11 2.24 -10.43
N GLY A 344 8.40 1.45 -11.23
CA GLY A 344 7.65 1.92 -12.39
C GLY A 344 8.45 1.91 -13.69
N ALA A 345 7.75 2.14 -14.79
CA ALA A 345 8.31 2.29 -16.12
C ALA A 345 8.66 3.77 -16.38
N PRO A 346 9.94 4.12 -16.63
CA PRO A 346 10.36 5.50 -16.86
C PRO A 346 9.56 6.15 -17.99
N LEU A 347 9.12 7.40 -17.78
CA LEU A 347 8.34 8.19 -18.74
C LEU A 347 6.97 7.61 -19.11
N LEU A 348 6.52 6.55 -18.44
CA LEU A 348 5.23 5.90 -18.69
C LEU A 348 4.37 5.85 -17.42
N SER A 349 4.90 5.29 -16.33
CA SER A 349 4.16 5.10 -15.06
C SER A 349 3.74 6.41 -14.38
N ASN A 350 4.36 7.54 -14.73
CA ASN A 350 4.03 8.87 -14.21
C ASN A 350 3.26 9.75 -15.22
N THR A 351 2.61 9.15 -16.22
CA THR A 351 1.91 9.86 -17.29
C THR A 351 0.41 9.54 -17.31
N PHE A 352 -0.33 10.27 -18.14
CA PHE A 352 -1.74 9.98 -18.40
C PHE A 352 -2.00 8.54 -18.87
N ALA A 353 -1.06 7.93 -19.61
CA ALA A 353 -1.21 6.56 -20.12
C ALA A 353 -1.29 5.51 -18.99
N ALA A 354 -0.68 5.78 -17.82
CA ALA A 354 -0.81 4.89 -16.66
C ALA A 354 -2.25 4.83 -16.13
N GLY A 355 -3.09 5.83 -16.43
CA GLY A 355 -4.49 5.88 -16.04
C GLY A 355 -5.32 4.71 -16.57
N PHE A 356 -5.01 4.18 -17.76
CA PHE A 356 -5.71 3.01 -18.32
C PHE A 356 -5.56 1.78 -17.43
N MET A 357 -4.35 1.51 -16.93
CA MET A 357 -4.09 0.39 -16.02
C MET A 357 -4.69 0.60 -14.63
N ILE A 358 -4.62 1.83 -14.10
CA ILE A 358 -5.17 2.15 -12.76
C ILE A 358 -6.69 1.99 -12.78
N ILE A 359 -7.38 2.58 -13.76
CA ILE A 359 -8.84 2.50 -13.89
C ILE A 359 -9.28 1.06 -14.22
N GLY A 360 -8.53 0.36 -15.07
CA GLY A 360 -8.75 -1.06 -15.36
C GLY A 360 -8.66 -1.92 -14.09
N SER A 361 -7.62 -1.72 -13.28
CA SER A 361 -7.45 -2.42 -12.00
C SER A 361 -8.61 -2.14 -11.04
N LEU A 362 -9.03 -0.87 -10.91
CA LEU A 362 -10.16 -0.47 -10.07
C LEU A 362 -11.46 -1.14 -10.51
N SER A 363 -11.72 -1.11 -11.81
CA SER A 363 -12.92 -1.71 -12.41
C SER A 363 -12.97 -3.21 -12.16
N TYR A 364 -11.91 -3.94 -12.50
CA TYR A 364 -11.84 -5.37 -12.26
C TYR A 364 -11.94 -5.69 -10.77
N SER A 365 -11.19 -5.00 -9.90
CA SER A 365 -11.17 -5.32 -8.47
C SER A 365 -12.54 -5.10 -7.78
N SER A 366 -13.31 -4.11 -8.25
CA SER A 366 -14.67 -3.86 -7.74
C SER A 366 -15.65 -5.00 -8.05
N ASN A 367 -15.48 -5.68 -9.19
CA ASN A 367 -16.31 -6.81 -9.58
C ASN A 367 -15.96 -8.11 -8.83
N TRP A 368 -14.75 -8.20 -8.29
CA TRP A 368 -14.23 -9.45 -7.72
C TRP A 368 -14.07 -9.48 -6.19
N TRP A 369 -14.35 -8.41 -5.42
CA TRP A 369 -14.15 -8.29 -3.94
C TRP A 369 -12.77 -7.77 -3.47
N ALA A 370 -12.02 -7.00 -4.25
CA ALA A 370 -10.70 -6.52 -3.84
C ALA A 370 -10.60 -5.00 -3.63
N PRO A 371 -10.63 -4.47 -2.39
CA PRO A 371 -10.05 -3.16 -2.09
C PRO A 371 -8.61 -3.08 -2.59
N LEU A 372 -8.23 -1.93 -3.15
CA LEU A 372 -6.94 -1.66 -3.78
C LEU A 372 -6.10 -0.73 -2.90
N TYR A 373 -4.86 -1.14 -2.61
CA TYR A 373 -3.83 -0.37 -1.93
C TYR A 373 -2.67 0.00 -2.86
#